data_AF-A0A6P6EZ49-F1
#
_entry.id   AF-A0A6P6EZ49-F1
#
_cell.length_a   1.000
_cell.length_b   1.000
_cell.length_c   1.000
_cell.angle_alpha   90.00
_cell.angle_beta   90.00
_cell.angle_gamma   90.00
#
_symmetry.space_group_name_H-M   'P 1'
#
loop_
_entity.id
_entity.type
_entity.pdbx_description
1 polymer ?
#
loop_
_entity_poly.entity_id
_entity_poly.type
_entity_poly.pdbx_seq_one_letter_code
_entity_poly.pdbx_strand_id
1 'polypeptide(L)'
;MKHARTEEERERDAKKRRLLEELNDTWLPYLTPKDDEFYQQWELKYPKVILREAGSVSEELHKEVQEAFLTLHKHGCLFRDLVRIQGKDILTPVSRILIGNPGCTYKYLNTRLFTVPWPVKGSDVSYTEAEIAAACRTFLKLNDYLQIETIQALEELAVKEKTNEDATPVCMTEFHRVGMRSSCDEADTKSRAAYNVTLLNFMDPQKMPYLKEEPYFGMGKMAVSWHHDENLVDRSAVAVYSYSCEDSEGESKEDSHLEGRDPATWHVGFKISWDIETPGLAIPLHQGDCYFMLDDFNATHQHCVLAGSQPRFSSTHRVAECSTGTLDYILQRCQLAVQNIRDDVDNGDVSLKSFEPAVLKQGEEIHNEVEFEWLRQFWFQGSRYRKCTDWWCEPMTQLERLWKKMERVTNAVLQEVKREGLPVEQRNEMLTAILALLTTRQNLRREWQARCQTRIARSLPWDQKPECQPYWEQDDPSMPLPFDLTDVVSELGELRTASGPRPPT
;
A
#
# COMPACT_ATOMS: atom_id res chain seq x y z
N MET A 1 -1.12 17.42 14.71
CA MET A 1 0.05 17.92 13.95
C MET A 1 -0.19 17.65 12.48
N LYS A 2 0.08 18.60 11.56
CA LYS A 2 0.27 18.24 10.14
C LYS A 2 1.29 17.11 10.15
N HIS A 3 1.02 15.93 9.58
CA HIS A 3 2.09 14.96 9.35
C HIS A 3 3.22 15.76 8.72
N ALA A 4 4.32 15.91 9.44
CA ALA A 4 5.48 16.54 8.88
C ALA A 4 5.86 15.59 7.75
N ARG A 5 5.62 16.02 6.50
CA ARG A 5 6.17 15.33 5.33
C ARG A 5 7.58 14.94 5.69
N THR A 6 7.93 13.68 5.50
CA THR A 6 9.30 13.24 5.77
C THR A 6 10.24 14.17 5.02
N GLU A 7 11.44 14.40 5.55
CA GLU A 7 12.41 15.30 4.90
C GLU A 7 12.61 14.88 3.42
N GLU A 8 12.58 13.58 3.19
CA GLU A 8 12.63 12.96 1.87
C GLU A 8 11.43 13.33 0.97
N GLU A 9 10.18 13.25 1.46
CA GLU A 9 8.99 13.68 0.69
C GLU A 9 9.05 15.17 0.32
N ARG A 10 9.56 16.02 1.22
CA ARG A 10 9.71 17.46 0.96
C ARG A 10 10.77 17.72 -0.10
N GLU A 11 11.89 17.01 -0.03
CA GLU A 11 12.96 17.11 -1.00
C GLU A 11 12.49 16.64 -2.39
N ARG A 12 11.77 15.51 -2.45
CA ARG A 12 11.13 14.99 -3.67
C ARG A 12 10.14 16.00 -4.28
N ASP A 13 9.26 16.58 -3.47
CA ASP A 13 8.32 17.61 -3.93
C ASP A 13 9.01 18.91 -4.37
N ALA A 14 10.14 19.27 -3.74
CA ALA A 14 10.94 20.42 -4.15
C ALA A 14 11.63 20.16 -5.49
N LYS A 15 12.23 18.98 -5.67
CA LYS A 15 12.80 18.54 -6.96
C LYS A 15 11.74 18.56 -8.05
N LYS A 16 10.59 17.92 -7.82
CA LYS A 16 9.47 17.91 -8.78
C LYS A 16 9.03 19.31 -9.22
N ARG A 17 8.92 20.26 -8.28
CA ARG A 17 8.55 21.64 -8.61
C ARG A 17 9.61 22.34 -9.44
N ARG A 18 10.89 22.20 -9.10
CA ARG A 18 12.00 22.75 -9.88
C ARG A 18 12.00 22.21 -11.32
N LEU A 19 11.81 20.90 -11.48
CA LEU A 19 11.74 20.28 -12.81
C LEU A 19 10.58 20.83 -13.64
N LEU A 20 9.41 21.04 -13.04
CA LEU A 20 8.26 21.65 -13.72
C LEU A 20 8.48 23.13 -14.06
N GLU A 21 9.19 23.87 -13.20
CA GLU A 21 9.57 25.27 -13.45
C GLU A 21 10.59 25.38 -14.61
N GLU A 22 11.55 24.46 -14.66
CA GLU A 22 12.58 24.39 -15.72
C GLU A 22 11.98 24.06 -17.10
N LEU A 23 10.89 23.28 -17.16
CA LEU A 23 10.20 22.95 -18.40
C LEU A 23 9.47 24.14 -19.04
N ASN A 24 9.10 25.17 -18.27
CA ASN A 24 8.60 26.47 -18.74
C ASN A 24 7.64 26.39 -19.96
N ASP A 25 6.56 25.62 -19.83
CA ASP A 25 5.52 25.31 -20.83
C ASP A 25 5.95 24.47 -22.06
N THR A 26 7.14 23.87 -22.06
CA THR A 26 7.59 22.89 -23.07
C THR A 26 7.43 21.45 -22.59
N TRP A 27 7.34 20.50 -23.54
CA TRP A 27 7.27 19.07 -23.25
C TRP A 27 8.60 18.39 -23.58
N LEU A 28 8.97 17.44 -22.73
CA LEU A 28 10.04 16.49 -23.02
C LEU A 28 9.59 15.50 -24.10
N PRO A 29 10.51 15.01 -24.94
CA PRO A 29 10.18 13.97 -25.91
C PRO A 29 9.77 12.68 -25.20
N TYR A 30 8.90 11.91 -25.83
CA TYR A 30 8.66 10.51 -25.46
C TYR A 30 8.65 9.65 -26.72
N LEU A 31 8.91 8.36 -26.53
CA LEU A 31 8.99 7.39 -27.61
C LEU A 31 7.92 6.31 -27.45
N THR A 32 7.48 5.80 -28.58
CA THR A 32 6.52 4.71 -28.78
C THR A 32 7.11 3.73 -29.80
N PRO A 33 6.53 2.52 -29.98
CA PRO A 33 7.01 1.60 -31.03
C PRO A 33 6.99 2.16 -32.46
N LYS A 34 6.35 3.32 -32.71
CA LYS A 34 6.38 4.00 -34.02
C LYS A 34 7.70 4.75 -34.27
N ASP A 35 8.47 5.02 -33.23
CA ASP A 35 9.69 5.82 -33.29
C ASP A 35 10.92 4.90 -33.46
N ASP A 36 11.78 5.18 -34.45
CA ASP A 36 12.94 4.33 -34.77
C ASP A 36 13.89 4.10 -33.59
N GLU A 37 14.02 5.10 -32.70
CA GLU A 37 14.91 5.08 -31.54
C GLU A 37 14.33 4.31 -30.34
N PHE A 38 13.05 3.92 -30.37
CA PHE A 38 12.33 3.37 -29.22
C PHE A 38 12.99 2.12 -28.63
N TYR A 39 13.29 1.13 -29.46
CA TYR A 39 13.87 -0.14 -28.99
C TYR A 39 15.29 0.03 -28.48
N GLN A 40 16.08 0.93 -29.10
CA GLN A 40 17.41 1.27 -28.62
C GLN A 40 17.35 1.96 -27.26
N GLN A 41 16.44 2.91 -27.10
CA GLN A 41 16.22 3.62 -25.84
C GLN A 41 15.75 2.67 -24.73
N TRP A 42 14.83 1.76 -25.05
CA TRP A 42 14.37 0.73 -24.12
C TRP A 42 15.54 -0.10 -23.63
N GLU A 43 16.36 -0.64 -24.53
CA GLU A 43 17.48 -1.49 -24.15
C GLU A 43 18.54 -0.75 -23.32
N LEU A 44 18.81 0.52 -23.61
CA LEU A 44 19.87 1.29 -22.93
C LEU A 44 19.42 1.91 -21.60
N LYS A 45 18.17 2.39 -21.53
CA LYS A 45 17.69 3.22 -20.40
C LYS A 45 16.60 2.53 -19.58
N TYR A 46 15.89 1.57 -20.15
CA TYR A 46 14.79 0.84 -19.50
C TYR A 46 14.96 -0.70 -19.54
N PRO A 47 16.18 -1.28 -19.43
CA PRO A 47 16.41 -2.72 -19.66
C PRO A 47 15.69 -3.64 -18.66
N LYS A 48 15.30 -3.11 -17.49
CA LYS A 48 14.63 -3.85 -16.42
C LYS A 48 13.10 -3.78 -16.51
N VAL A 49 12.57 -3.25 -17.62
CA VAL A 49 11.17 -3.43 -18.01
C VAL A 49 11.09 -4.48 -19.10
N ILE A 50 10.21 -5.45 -18.90
CA ILE A 50 9.94 -6.49 -19.88
C ILE A 50 8.48 -6.43 -20.29
N LEU A 51 8.22 -6.58 -21.59
CA LEU A 51 6.90 -6.84 -22.14
C LEU A 51 6.83 -8.30 -22.62
N ARG A 52 5.74 -8.97 -22.26
CA ARG A 52 5.33 -10.27 -22.76
C ARG A 52 3.95 -10.07 -23.37
N GLU A 53 3.91 -10.03 -24.70
CA GLU A 53 2.67 -9.83 -25.45
C GLU A 53 1.69 -10.98 -25.19
N ALA A 54 0.40 -10.75 -25.42
CA ALA A 54 -0.66 -11.73 -25.16
C ALA A 54 -0.38 -13.14 -25.73
N GLY A 55 0.31 -13.23 -26.88
CA GLY A 55 0.68 -14.51 -27.49
C GLY A 55 1.58 -15.43 -26.65
N SER A 56 2.21 -14.93 -25.58
CA SER A 56 3.00 -15.77 -24.65
C SER A 56 2.15 -16.42 -23.54
N VAL A 57 0.89 -16.01 -23.38
CA VAL A 57 -0.03 -16.51 -22.36
C VAL A 57 -1.03 -17.45 -23.05
N SER A 58 -1.42 -18.54 -22.37
CA SER A 58 -2.37 -19.48 -22.97
C SER A 58 -3.76 -18.87 -23.11
N GLU A 59 -4.47 -19.21 -24.19
CA GLU A 59 -5.86 -18.79 -24.42
C GLU A 59 -6.79 -19.19 -23.26
N GLU A 60 -6.54 -20.36 -22.66
CA GLU A 60 -7.27 -20.85 -21.50
C GLU A 60 -7.11 -19.92 -20.30
N LEU A 61 -5.87 -19.49 -20.00
CA LEU A 61 -5.62 -18.58 -18.89
C LEU A 61 -6.18 -17.19 -19.18
N HIS A 62 -6.07 -16.70 -20.42
CA HIS A 62 -6.73 -15.46 -20.82
C HIS A 62 -8.23 -15.48 -20.55
N LYS A 63 -8.93 -16.51 -21.04
CA LYS A 63 -10.37 -16.64 -20.86
C LYS A 63 -10.76 -16.67 -19.38
N GLU A 64 -10.11 -17.51 -18.58
CA GLU A 64 -10.39 -17.62 -17.15
C GLU A 64 -10.19 -16.28 -16.43
N VAL A 65 -9.06 -15.59 -16.67
CA VAL A 65 -8.73 -14.33 -15.99
C VAL A 65 -9.67 -13.21 -16.41
N GLN A 66 -9.99 -13.11 -17.70
CA GLN A 66 -10.93 -12.11 -18.21
C GLN A 66 -12.34 -12.32 -17.66
N GLU A 67 -12.83 -13.56 -17.63
CA GLU A 67 -14.11 -13.91 -16.98
C GLU A 67 -14.08 -13.60 -15.48
N ALA A 68 -12.96 -13.83 -14.79
CA ALA A 68 -12.80 -13.48 -13.38
C ALA A 68 -12.87 -11.96 -13.13
N PHE A 69 -12.24 -11.14 -13.98
CA PHE A 69 -12.38 -9.68 -13.90
C PHE A 69 -13.84 -9.24 -14.05
N LEU A 70 -14.52 -9.73 -15.08
CA LEU A 70 -15.92 -9.41 -15.36
C LEU A 70 -16.84 -9.88 -14.23
N THR A 71 -16.56 -11.03 -13.64
CA THR A 71 -17.28 -11.57 -12.48
C THR A 71 -17.15 -10.66 -11.26
N LEU A 72 -15.92 -10.26 -10.89
CA LEU A 72 -15.70 -9.34 -9.77
C LEU A 72 -16.35 -7.97 -10.02
N HIS A 73 -16.34 -7.50 -11.26
CA HIS A 73 -17.01 -6.26 -11.64
C HIS A 73 -18.54 -6.37 -11.54
N LYS A 74 -19.13 -7.47 -12.04
CA LYS A 74 -20.57 -7.79 -11.95
C LYS A 74 -21.04 -7.82 -10.49
N HIS A 75 -20.24 -8.41 -9.60
CA HIS A 75 -20.54 -8.45 -8.15
C HIS A 75 -20.20 -7.15 -7.41
N GLY A 76 -19.71 -6.12 -8.10
CA GLY A 76 -19.43 -4.81 -7.51
C GLY A 76 -18.32 -4.86 -6.46
N CYS A 77 -17.31 -5.72 -6.66
CA CYS A 77 -16.19 -5.96 -5.74
C CYS A 77 -15.07 -4.91 -5.83
N LEU A 78 -15.08 -4.04 -6.85
CA LEU A 78 -14.05 -3.03 -7.07
C LEU A 78 -14.53 -1.65 -6.61
N PHE A 79 -13.72 -0.98 -5.79
CA PHE A 79 -14.08 0.27 -5.12
C PHE A 79 -13.05 1.36 -5.35
N ARG A 80 -13.49 2.61 -5.49
CA ARG A 80 -12.55 3.75 -5.49
C ARG A 80 -12.06 3.97 -4.07
N ASP A 81 -10.75 4.13 -3.90
CA ASP A 81 -10.17 4.31 -2.58
C ASP A 81 -10.19 5.79 -2.19
N LEU A 82 -10.64 6.07 -0.97
CA LEU A 82 -10.54 7.40 -0.36
C LEU A 82 -9.13 7.55 0.27
N VAL A 83 -8.17 7.99 -0.54
CA VAL A 83 -6.76 8.12 -0.16
C VAL A 83 -6.44 9.52 0.33
N ARG A 84 -5.27 9.68 0.96
CA ARG A 84 -4.77 10.98 1.40
C ARG A 84 -3.48 11.34 0.69
N ILE A 85 -3.51 12.40 -0.11
CA ILE A 85 -2.34 12.89 -0.85
C ILE A 85 -2.10 14.34 -0.43
N GLN A 86 -0.89 14.63 0.06
CA GLN A 86 -0.49 15.98 0.49
C GLN A 86 -1.48 16.63 1.48
N GLY A 87 -2.08 15.82 2.36
CA GLY A 87 -3.05 16.28 3.37
C GLY A 87 -4.47 16.53 2.85
N LYS A 88 -4.77 16.17 1.59
CA LYS A 88 -6.12 16.24 1.00
C LYS A 88 -6.68 14.84 0.81
N ASP A 89 -7.94 14.66 1.17
CA ASP A 89 -8.69 13.43 0.90
C ASP A 89 -9.19 13.45 -0.55
N ILE A 90 -8.88 12.40 -1.30
CA ILE A 90 -9.16 12.29 -2.73
C ILE A 90 -9.64 10.87 -3.04
N LEU A 91 -10.64 10.74 -3.90
CA LEU A 91 -11.02 9.44 -4.45
C LEU A 91 -10.18 9.12 -5.68
N THR A 92 -9.60 7.93 -5.70
CA THR A 92 -8.85 7.43 -6.87
C THR A 92 -9.76 7.41 -8.10
N PRO A 93 -9.29 7.76 -9.31
CA PRO A 93 -10.07 7.59 -10.53
C PRO A 93 -10.36 6.11 -10.83
N VAL A 94 -9.42 5.25 -10.46
CA VAL A 94 -9.45 3.79 -10.63
C VAL A 94 -10.19 3.14 -9.46
N SER A 95 -11.05 2.16 -9.76
CA SER A 95 -11.66 1.25 -8.79
C SER A 95 -10.78 0.02 -8.57
N ARG A 96 -10.66 -0.44 -7.33
CA ARG A 96 -9.70 -1.46 -6.93
C ARG A 96 -10.25 -2.51 -5.97
N ILE A 97 -9.58 -3.66 -5.96
CA ILE A 97 -9.72 -4.71 -4.95
C ILE A 97 -8.34 -5.35 -4.73
N LEU A 98 -7.99 -5.62 -3.48
CA LEU A 98 -6.79 -6.37 -3.14
C LEU A 98 -7.16 -7.85 -2.98
N ILE A 99 -6.52 -8.72 -3.74
CA ILE A 99 -6.63 -10.19 -3.60
C ILE A 99 -5.24 -10.71 -3.20
N GLY A 100 -5.16 -11.71 -2.34
CA GLY A 100 -3.85 -12.24 -1.96
C GLY A 100 -3.89 -13.26 -0.84
N ASN A 101 -2.75 -13.44 -0.18
CA ASN A 101 -2.62 -14.36 0.94
C ASN A 101 -3.59 -13.98 2.09
N PRO A 102 -4.19 -14.98 2.77
CA PRO A 102 -4.98 -14.77 3.98
C PRO A 102 -4.20 -13.97 5.02
N GLY A 103 -4.85 -12.97 5.61
CA GLY A 103 -4.26 -12.14 6.66
C GLY A 103 -3.23 -11.12 6.19
N CYS A 104 -2.90 -11.06 4.89
CA CYS A 104 -1.99 -10.05 4.36
C CYS A 104 -2.71 -8.72 4.09
N THR A 105 -1.94 -7.65 4.13
CA THR A 105 -2.41 -6.29 3.79
C THR A 105 -1.39 -5.59 2.91
N TYR A 106 -1.83 -4.59 2.17
CA TYR A 106 -0.97 -3.74 1.34
C TYR A 106 -1.33 -2.27 1.60
N LYS A 107 -0.34 -1.48 2.02
CA LYS A 107 -0.55 -0.07 2.39
C LYS A 107 0.04 0.85 1.33
N TYR A 108 -0.78 1.76 0.81
CA TYR A 108 -0.37 2.80 -0.13
C TYR A 108 -1.14 4.09 0.14
N LEU A 109 -0.51 5.26 -0.05
CA LEU A 109 -1.14 6.58 0.12
C LEU A 109 -1.89 6.74 1.46
N ASN A 110 -1.29 6.20 2.53
CA ASN A 110 -1.84 6.14 3.89
C ASN A 110 -3.22 5.41 4.02
N THR A 111 -3.47 4.48 3.12
CA THR A 111 -4.63 3.57 3.16
C THR A 111 -4.14 2.13 3.14
N ARG A 112 -4.47 1.36 4.17
CA ARG A 112 -4.18 -0.09 4.25
C ARG A 112 -5.32 -0.86 3.61
N LEU A 113 -5.05 -1.53 2.49
CA LEU A 113 -5.97 -2.47 1.86
C LEU A 113 -5.83 -3.85 2.50
N PHE A 114 -6.97 -4.53 2.66
CA PHE A 114 -7.05 -5.86 3.26
C PHE A 114 -7.37 -6.88 2.17
N THR A 115 -6.69 -8.02 2.16
CA THR A 115 -6.89 -9.01 1.10
C THR A 115 -8.29 -9.60 1.18
N VAL A 116 -8.97 -9.69 0.03
CA VAL A 116 -9.94 -10.76 -0.20
C VAL A 116 -9.09 -12.00 -0.49
N PRO A 117 -9.08 -12.98 0.41
CA PRO A 117 -8.05 -14.00 0.35
C PRO A 117 -8.31 -14.95 -0.81
N TRP A 118 -7.26 -15.36 -1.51
CA TRP A 118 -7.32 -16.47 -2.45
C TRP A 118 -7.14 -17.82 -1.72
N PRO A 119 -7.54 -18.96 -2.32
CA PRO A 119 -7.51 -20.25 -1.63
C PRO A 119 -6.12 -20.88 -1.64
N VAL A 120 -5.28 -20.55 -0.65
CA VAL A 120 -4.01 -21.26 -0.39
C VAL A 120 -4.22 -22.54 0.42
N LYS A 121 -3.33 -23.52 0.23
CA LYS A 121 -3.39 -24.81 0.92
C LYS A 121 -3.37 -24.62 2.45
N GLY A 122 -4.36 -25.20 3.13
CA GLY A 122 -4.48 -25.13 4.59
C GLY A 122 -5.24 -23.91 5.12
N SER A 123 -5.86 -23.11 4.25
CA SER A 123 -6.74 -22.00 4.64
C SER A 123 -8.18 -22.27 4.23
N ASP A 124 -9.09 -22.25 5.21
CA ASP A 124 -10.54 -22.27 4.97
C ASP A 124 -11.03 -20.83 4.83
N VAL A 125 -11.38 -20.45 3.60
CA VAL A 125 -11.89 -19.12 3.28
C VAL A 125 -13.38 -19.19 2.99
N SER A 126 -14.15 -18.38 3.71
CA SER A 126 -15.55 -18.12 3.41
C SER A 126 -15.68 -16.93 2.46
N TYR A 127 -16.51 -17.08 1.44
CA TYR A 127 -16.83 -16.04 0.46
C TYR A 127 -18.33 -15.86 0.43
N THR A 128 -18.78 -14.64 0.10
CA THR A 128 -20.20 -14.33 0.01
C THR A 128 -20.87 -15.08 -1.15
N GLU A 129 -20.13 -15.30 -2.24
CA GLU A 129 -20.59 -15.97 -3.46
C GLU A 129 -19.54 -16.94 -3.99
N ALA A 130 -19.98 -18.08 -4.55
CA ALA A 130 -19.08 -19.08 -5.14
C ALA A 130 -18.34 -18.55 -6.37
N GLU A 131 -18.97 -17.65 -7.15
CA GLU A 131 -18.35 -16.99 -8.31
C GLU A 131 -17.15 -16.12 -7.89
N ILE A 132 -17.21 -15.46 -6.72
CA ILE A 132 -16.10 -14.66 -6.18
C ILE A 132 -14.94 -15.56 -5.75
N ALA A 133 -15.26 -16.70 -5.11
CA ALA A 133 -14.25 -17.69 -4.75
C ALA A 133 -13.52 -18.26 -5.97
N ALA A 134 -14.25 -18.53 -7.06
CA ALA A 134 -13.68 -18.96 -8.33
C ALA A 134 -12.77 -17.89 -8.93
N ALA A 135 -13.20 -16.62 -8.96
CA ALA A 135 -12.36 -15.52 -9.42
C ALA A 135 -11.05 -15.39 -8.62
N CYS A 136 -11.11 -15.47 -7.28
CA CYS A 136 -9.90 -15.42 -6.45
C CYS A 136 -8.95 -16.60 -6.72
N ARG A 137 -9.49 -17.79 -6.99
CA ARG A 137 -8.71 -18.97 -7.41
C ARG A 137 -8.02 -18.75 -8.77
N THR A 138 -8.71 -18.11 -9.70
CA THR A 138 -8.13 -17.74 -11.00
C THR A 138 -6.97 -16.75 -10.85
N PHE A 139 -7.11 -15.74 -10.00
CA PHE A 139 -6.00 -14.80 -9.74
C PHE A 139 -4.81 -15.44 -9.01
N LEU A 140 -5.04 -16.48 -8.21
CA LEU A 140 -3.95 -17.31 -7.69
C LEU A 140 -3.24 -18.10 -8.80
N LYS A 141 -3.99 -18.71 -9.73
CA LYS A 141 -3.39 -19.40 -10.90
C LYS A 141 -2.59 -18.43 -11.78
N LEU A 142 -3.09 -17.21 -11.98
CA LEU A 142 -2.36 -16.15 -12.68
C LEU A 142 -1.09 -15.73 -11.92
N ASN A 143 -1.17 -15.67 -10.58
CA ASN A 143 -0.03 -15.37 -9.72
C ASN A 143 1.10 -16.41 -9.90
N ASP A 144 0.75 -17.70 -9.93
CA ASP A 144 1.71 -18.79 -10.14
C ASP A 144 2.38 -18.68 -11.52
N TYR A 145 1.61 -18.40 -12.58
CA TYR A 145 2.15 -18.19 -13.92
C TYR A 145 3.10 -17.00 -13.97
N LEU A 146 2.68 -15.82 -13.49
CA LEU A 146 3.50 -14.61 -13.51
C LEU A 146 4.75 -14.73 -12.63
N GLN A 147 4.68 -15.49 -11.53
CA GLN A 147 5.86 -15.79 -10.71
C GLN A 147 6.90 -16.57 -11.51
N ILE A 148 6.50 -17.60 -12.27
CA ILE A 148 7.39 -18.39 -13.11
C ILE A 148 8.06 -17.50 -14.17
N GLU A 149 7.26 -16.72 -14.90
CA GLU A 149 7.77 -15.79 -15.92
C GLU A 149 8.74 -14.76 -15.33
N THR A 150 8.46 -14.27 -14.12
CA THR A 150 9.33 -13.32 -13.41
C THR A 150 10.66 -13.96 -13.02
N ILE A 151 10.65 -15.19 -12.50
CA ILE A 151 11.88 -15.90 -12.14
C ILE A 151 12.77 -16.08 -13.37
N GLN A 152 12.19 -16.53 -14.49
CA GLN A 152 12.91 -16.68 -15.75
C GLN A 152 13.49 -15.34 -16.22
N ALA A 153 12.69 -14.28 -16.21
CA ALA A 153 13.13 -12.94 -16.59
C ALA A 153 14.29 -12.40 -15.73
N LEU A 154 14.27 -12.65 -14.42
CA LEU A 154 15.35 -12.27 -13.51
C LEU A 154 16.62 -13.09 -13.76
N GLU A 155 16.49 -14.37 -14.09
CA GLU A 155 17.62 -15.22 -14.48
C GLU A 155 18.25 -14.74 -15.80
N GLU A 156 17.43 -14.43 -16.81
CA GLU A 156 17.87 -13.84 -18.09
C GLU A 156 18.60 -12.51 -17.88
N LEU A 157 18.06 -11.64 -17.03
CA LEU A 157 18.67 -10.35 -16.67
C LEU A 157 20.04 -10.56 -16.00
N ALA A 158 20.13 -11.48 -15.04
CA ALA A 158 21.38 -11.78 -14.35
C ALA A 158 22.46 -12.35 -15.30
N VAL A 159 22.07 -13.11 -16.31
CA VAL A 159 23.00 -13.58 -17.37
C VAL A 159 23.48 -12.41 -18.23
N LYS A 160 22.59 -11.49 -18.63
CA LYS A 160 22.94 -10.31 -19.43
C LYS A 160 23.87 -9.35 -18.68
N GLU A 161 23.69 -9.18 -17.38
CA GLU A 161 24.57 -8.34 -16.56
C GLU A 161 25.98 -8.95 -16.44
N LYS A 162 26.10 -10.28 -16.27
CA LYS A 162 27.41 -10.97 -16.21
C LYS A 162 28.20 -10.85 -17.51
N THR A 163 27.55 -11.01 -18.67
CA THR A 163 28.24 -10.89 -19.96
C THR A 163 28.72 -9.48 -20.26
N ASN A 164 28.01 -8.46 -19.76
CA ASN A 164 28.44 -7.06 -19.89
C ASN A 164 29.64 -6.71 -18.99
N GLU A 165 29.72 -7.27 -17.78
CA GLU A 165 30.89 -7.11 -16.89
C GLU A 165 32.15 -7.74 -17.51
N ASP A 166 32.04 -8.94 -18.08
CA ASP A 166 33.17 -9.65 -18.73
C ASP A 166 33.65 -8.99 -20.04
N ALA A 167 32.80 -8.18 -20.69
CA ALA A 167 33.13 -7.46 -21.94
C ALA A 167 33.86 -6.12 -21.73
N THR A 168 33.91 -5.59 -20.51
CA THR A 168 34.66 -4.36 -20.19
C THR A 168 36.16 -4.66 -19.93
N PRO A 169 37.13 -4.03 -20.63
CA PRO A 169 38.54 -4.24 -20.36
C PRO A 169 38.88 -3.70 -18.96
N VAL A 170 39.33 -4.60 -18.08
CA VAL A 170 39.77 -4.29 -16.71
C VAL A 170 40.92 -3.27 -16.74
N CYS A 171 40.61 -2.00 -16.51
CA CYS A 171 41.60 -1.02 -16.05
C CYS A 171 41.41 -0.81 -14.54
N MET A 172 42.27 -1.50 -13.79
CA MET A 172 42.58 -1.37 -12.36
C MET A 172 41.49 -0.83 -11.42
N THR A 173 40.93 -1.72 -10.61
CA THR A 173 41.01 -1.58 -9.14
C THR A 173 40.78 -2.94 -8.50
N GLU A 174 41.80 -3.44 -7.81
CA GLU A 174 41.75 -4.64 -6.98
C GLU A 174 40.85 -4.39 -5.76
N PHE A 175 39.75 -5.11 -5.65
CA PHE A 175 39.22 -5.53 -4.35
C PHE A 175 38.76 -6.98 -4.47
N HIS A 176 39.52 -7.87 -3.82
CA HIS A 176 39.19 -9.28 -3.67
C HIS A 176 37.78 -9.46 -3.07
N ARG A 177 36.89 -10.17 -3.79
CA ARG A 177 35.85 -10.98 -3.15
C ARG A 177 35.98 -12.43 -3.62
N VAL A 178 36.68 -13.20 -2.79
CA VAL A 178 36.76 -14.65 -2.83
C VAL A 178 35.35 -15.24 -2.69
N GLY A 179 35.08 -16.28 -3.47
CA GLY A 179 33.77 -16.78 -3.80
C GLY A 179 32.96 -17.42 -2.67
N MET A 180 31.64 -17.26 -2.79
CA MET A 180 30.57 -18.20 -2.41
C MET A 180 29.25 -17.61 -2.91
N ARG A 181 28.95 -17.67 -4.22
CA ARG A 181 27.86 -16.85 -4.82
C ARG A 181 26.89 -17.60 -5.75
N SER A 182 26.74 -18.92 -5.58
CA SER A 182 25.80 -19.70 -6.43
C SER A 182 24.47 -20.03 -5.76
N SER A 183 24.43 -20.26 -4.43
CA SER A 183 23.18 -20.63 -3.74
C SER A 183 22.43 -19.43 -3.13
N CYS A 184 23.11 -18.30 -2.97
CA CYS A 184 22.52 -17.08 -2.41
C CYS A 184 21.67 -16.34 -3.45
N ASP A 185 22.08 -16.38 -4.73
CA ASP A 185 21.44 -15.64 -5.81
C ASP A 185 20.08 -16.28 -6.22
N GLU A 186 19.96 -17.63 -6.23
CA GLU A 186 18.69 -18.31 -6.57
C GLU A 186 17.59 -18.09 -5.51
N ALA A 187 17.96 -18.11 -4.23
CA ALA A 187 17.01 -17.89 -3.14
C ALA A 187 16.50 -16.44 -3.13
N ASP A 188 17.38 -15.49 -3.44
CA ASP A 188 17.07 -14.07 -3.58
C ASP A 188 16.09 -13.84 -4.74
N THR A 189 16.37 -14.39 -5.94
CA THR A 189 15.46 -14.32 -7.11
C THR A 189 14.06 -14.85 -6.80
N LYS A 190 13.97 -16.02 -6.15
CA LYS A 190 12.67 -16.61 -5.77
C LYS A 190 11.90 -15.73 -4.79
N SER A 191 12.59 -15.09 -3.85
CA SER A 191 11.96 -14.20 -2.87
C SER A 191 11.43 -12.91 -3.53
N ARG A 192 12.17 -12.35 -4.50
CA ARG A 192 11.79 -11.13 -5.23
C ARG A 192 10.63 -11.34 -6.20
N ALA A 193 10.34 -12.58 -6.57
CA ALA A 193 9.19 -12.98 -7.38
C ALA A 193 8.06 -13.63 -6.56
N ALA A 194 8.18 -13.73 -5.23
CA ALA A 194 7.21 -14.40 -4.36
C ALA A 194 5.97 -13.53 -4.10
N TYR A 195 5.19 -13.27 -5.16
CA TYR A 195 4.01 -12.44 -5.11
C TYR A 195 3.01 -12.96 -4.06
N ASN A 196 2.72 -12.11 -3.08
CA ASN A 196 1.82 -12.42 -1.96
C ASN A 196 0.46 -11.73 -2.07
N VAL A 197 0.33 -10.76 -2.96
CA VAL A 197 -0.90 -10.05 -3.29
C VAL A 197 -0.95 -9.63 -4.76
N THR A 198 -2.15 -9.39 -5.26
CA THR A 198 -2.39 -8.60 -6.46
C THR A 198 -3.39 -7.48 -6.17
N LEU A 199 -3.06 -6.27 -6.62
CA LEU A 199 -3.98 -5.14 -6.61
C LEU A 199 -4.63 -5.04 -7.99
N LEU A 200 -5.91 -5.40 -8.06
CA LEU A 200 -6.69 -5.30 -9.27
C LEU A 200 -7.17 -3.87 -9.47
N ASN A 201 -7.25 -3.46 -10.72
CA ASN A 201 -7.66 -2.13 -11.14
C ASN A 201 -8.75 -2.25 -12.20
N PHE A 202 -9.71 -1.33 -12.18
CA PHE A 202 -10.67 -1.10 -13.25
C PHE A 202 -10.92 0.39 -13.42
N MET A 203 -11.02 0.82 -14.67
CA MET A 203 -11.51 2.15 -15.00
C MET A 203 -12.23 2.12 -16.34
N ASP A 204 -13.38 2.79 -16.37
CA ASP A 204 -14.12 3.11 -17.59
C ASP A 204 -13.90 4.61 -17.89
N PRO A 205 -13.07 4.95 -18.91
CA PRO A 205 -12.77 6.35 -19.25
C PRO A 205 -14.00 7.18 -19.62
N GLN A 206 -15.06 6.54 -20.13
CA GLN A 206 -16.30 7.22 -20.52
C GLN A 206 -17.12 7.59 -19.29
N LYS A 207 -17.13 6.72 -18.26
CA LYS A 207 -17.80 7.00 -16.97
C LYS A 207 -16.94 7.83 -16.01
N MET A 208 -15.62 7.85 -16.21
CA MET A 208 -14.66 8.62 -15.39
C MET A 208 -13.82 9.57 -16.27
N PRO A 209 -14.43 10.62 -16.87
CA PRO A 209 -13.74 11.50 -17.82
C PRO A 209 -12.78 12.50 -17.17
N TYR A 210 -12.85 12.67 -15.84
CA TYR A 210 -12.07 13.66 -15.09
C TYR A 210 -10.63 13.18 -14.83
N LEU A 211 -9.87 13.00 -15.90
CA LEU A 211 -8.48 12.58 -15.86
C LEU A 211 -7.55 13.78 -16.01
N LYS A 212 -6.37 13.71 -15.37
CA LYS A 212 -5.34 14.73 -15.51
C LYS A 212 -4.51 14.46 -16.76
N GLU A 213 -4.09 15.51 -17.44
CA GLU A 213 -3.07 15.41 -18.48
C GLU A 213 -1.70 15.10 -17.86
N GLU A 214 -0.91 14.30 -18.56
CA GLU A 214 0.47 14.00 -18.22
C GLU A 214 1.33 15.29 -18.32
N PRO A 215 2.07 15.66 -17.26
CA PRO A 215 2.59 17.02 -17.12
C PRO A 215 3.96 17.27 -17.75
N TYR A 216 4.72 16.25 -18.17
CA TYR A 216 6.12 16.42 -18.58
C TYR A 216 6.36 16.18 -20.06
N PHE A 217 5.74 15.15 -20.63
CA PHE A 217 6.06 14.64 -21.96
C PHE A 217 4.93 14.86 -22.98
N GLY A 218 3.74 15.25 -22.52
CA GLY A 218 2.58 15.36 -23.40
C GLY A 218 1.99 13.99 -23.77
N MET A 219 2.13 12.99 -22.90
CA MET A 219 1.59 11.63 -23.13
C MET A 219 0.06 11.55 -23.03
N GLY A 220 -0.62 12.66 -22.72
CA GLY A 220 -2.08 12.74 -22.62
C GLY A 220 -2.65 12.28 -21.28
N LYS A 221 -3.92 11.85 -21.27
CA LYS A 221 -4.68 11.57 -20.04
C LYS A 221 -4.12 10.40 -19.23
N MET A 222 -3.95 10.62 -17.93
CA MET A 222 -3.51 9.60 -16.97
C MET A 222 -4.68 9.03 -16.15
N ALA A 223 -4.85 7.71 -16.18
CA ALA A 223 -5.66 6.96 -15.23
C ALA A 223 -4.99 6.92 -13.84
N VAL A 224 -3.66 6.77 -13.82
CA VAL A 224 -2.81 6.82 -12.62
C VAL A 224 -1.62 7.72 -12.92
N SER A 225 -1.40 8.73 -12.09
CA SER A 225 -0.29 9.68 -12.26
C SER A 225 1.07 9.04 -11.99
N TRP A 226 2.16 9.71 -12.38
CA TRP A 226 3.54 9.32 -12.06
C TRP A 226 3.74 9.00 -10.58
N HIS A 227 4.20 7.79 -10.29
CA HIS A 227 4.47 7.31 -8.94
C HIS A 227 5.54 6.20 -8.94
N HIS A 228 5.98 5.88 -7.74
CA HIS A 228 6.61 4.61 -7.41
C HIS A 228 5.58 3.77 -6.68
N ASP A 229 5.62 2.45 -6.87
CA ASP A 229 4.88 1.56 -5.99
C ASP A 229 5.46 1.61 -4.58
N GLU A 230 4.58 1.80 -3.59
CA GLU A 230 4.92 1.86 -2.16
C GLU A 230 4.86 0.46 -1.53
N ASN A 231 5.47 0.29 -0.36
CA ASN A 231 5.32 -0.92 0.46
C ASN A 231 5.61 -2.24 -0.30
N LEU A 232 6.70 -2.24 -1.05
CA LEU A 232 7.24 -3.43 -1.70
C LEU A 232 8.51 -3.87 -0.96
N VAL A 233 8.77 -5.17 -0.96
CA VAL A 233 10.07 -5.70 -0.54
C VAL A 233 11.15 -5.10 -1.45
N ASP A 234 12.31 -4.77 -0.88
CA ASP A 234 13.41 -4.15 -1.63
C ASP A 234 13.78 -5.01 -2.85
N ARG A 235 13.92 -4.35 -4.01
CA ARG A 235 14.21 -4.96 -5.31
C ARG A 235 13.27 -6.10 -5.74
N SER A 236 12.10 -6.21 -5.12
CA SER A 236 11.08 -7.15 -5.58
C SER A 236 10.49 -6.71 -6.91
N ALA A 237 10.16 -7.70 -7.73
CA ALA A 237 9.52 -7.45 -9.02
C ALA A 237 8.05 -7.05 -8.84
N VAL A 238 7.49 -6.50 -9.91
CA VAL A 238 6.04 -6.30 -10.09
C VAL A 238 5.66 -6.84 -11.46
N ALA A 239 4.66 -7.73 -11.50
CA ALA A 239 4.12 -8.26 -12.75
C ALA A 239 2.68 -7.77 -12.96
N VAL A 240 2.35 -7.37 -14.18
CA VAL A 240 1.06 -6.78 -14.50
C VAL A 240 0.44 -7.44 -15.70
N TYR A 241 -0.71 -8.08 -15.52
CA TYR A 241 -1.59 -8.52 -16.61
C TYR A 241 -2.56 -7.38 -16.98
N SER A 242 -2.62 -7.00 -18.24
CA SER A 242 -3.46 -5.92 -18.76
C SER A 242 -4.63 -6.47 -19.58
N TYR A 243 -5.86 -6.00 -19.30
CA TYR A 243 -7.05 -6.40 -20.05
C TYR A 243 -7.85 -5.19 -20.50
N SER A 244 -7.60 -4.74 -21.74
CA SER A 244 -8.41 -3.74 -22.42
C SER A 244 -9.68 -4.40 -22.99
N CYS A 245 -10.86 -3.86 -22.66
CA CYS A 245 -12.14 -4.33 -23.18
C CYS A 245 -12.33 -3.77 -24.58
N GLU A 246 -11.87 -4.47 -25.61
CA GLU A 246 -12.18 -4.12 -27.00
C GLU A 246 -13.56 -4.64 -27.38
N ASP A 247 -14.34 -3.82 -28.11
CA ASP A 247 -15.52 -4.30 -28.81
C ASP A 247 -15.04 -5.20 -29.95
N SER A 248 -15.54 -6.43 -29.99
CA SER A 248 -15.17 -7.45 -30.99
C SER A 248 -15.59 -7.09 -32.44
N GLU A 249 -16.10 -5.88 -32.66
CA GLU A 249 -16.58 -5.36 -33.93
C GLU A 249 -16.00 -3.97 -34.20
N GLY A 250 -14.73 -3.92 -34.59
CA GLY A 250 -14.08 -2.67 -34.93
C GLY A 250 -12.65 -2.84 -35.41
N GLU A 251 -12.42 -3.58 -36.49
CA GLU A 251 -11.20 -3.41 -37.28
C GLU A 251 -11.18 -2.00 -37.88
N SER A 252 -10.80 -1.02 -37.07
CA SER A 252 -10.30 0.25 -37.59
C SER A 252 -8.78 0.22 -37.55
N LYS A 253 -8.21 -0.59 -38.46
CA LYS A 253 -6.83 -0.39 -38.92
C LYS A 253 -6.78 0.86 -39.81
N GLU A 254 -7.22 2.00 -39.28
CA GLU A 254 -6.72 3.26 -39.79
C GLU A 254 -5.38 3.46 -39.10
N ASP A 255 -4.30 3.25 -39.85
CA ASP A 255 -2.97 3.75 -39.52
C ASP A 255 -3.10 5.27 -39.39
N SER A 256 -3.52 5.70 -38.20
CA SER A 256 -3.62 7.09 -37.89
C SER A 256 -2.18 7.60 -37.85
N HIS A 257 -1.84 8.43 -38.85
CA HIS A 257 -0.62 9.24 -38.90
C HIS A 257 -0.57 10.28 -37.76
N LEU A 258 -1.07 9.92 -36.57
CA LEU A 258 -1.00 10.72 -35.36
C LEU A 258 0.43 10.65 -34.85
N GLU A 259 1.02 11.83 -34.64
CA GLU A 259 2.29 12.00 -33.94
C GLU A 259 2.14 11.48 -32.49
N GLY A 260 3.08 10.64 -32.07
CA GLY A 260 3.12 10.07 -30.74
C GLY A 260 2.17 8.89 -30.50
N ARG A 261 1.80 8.69 -29.22
CA ARG A 261 1.03 7.53 -28.77
C ARG A 261 -0.43 7.62 -29.20
N ASP A 262 -1.04 6.47 -29.46
CA ASP A 262 -2.46 6.40 -29.80
C ASP A 262 -3.35 6.77 -28.59
N PRO A 263 -4.19 7.83 -28.68
CA PRO A 263 -5.13 8.23 -27.63
C PRO A 263 -6.17 7.16 -27.26
N ALA A 264 -6.53 6.28 -28.20
CA ALA A 264 -7.54 5.25 -28.01
C ALA A 264 -6.98 4.03 -27.26
N THR A 265 -5.70 3.76 -27.41
CA THR A 265 -5.02 2.61 -26.80
C THR A 265 -4.52 2.92 -25.39
N TRP A 266 -4.64 1.94 -24.49
CA TRP A 266 -4.06 2.01 -23.15
C TRP A 266 -2.56 1.85 -23.20
N HIS A 267 -1.83 2.61 -22.37
CA HIS A 267 -0.37 2.48 -22.29
C HIS A 267 0.10 2.50 -20.83
N VAL A 268 1.27 1.92 -20.60
CA VAL A 268 2.09 2.22 -19.41
C VAL A 268 3.19 3.19 -19.80
N GLY A 269 3.33 4.27 -19.04
CA GLY A 269 4.36 5.27 -19.22
C GLY A 269 5.52 5.05 -18.25
N PHE A 270 6.76 5.21 -18.70
CA PHE A 270 7.96 5.11 -17.87
C PHE A 270 8.87 6.34 -18.02
N LYS A 271 9.44 6.79 -16.90
CA LYS A 271 10.47 7.84 -16.86
C LYS A 271 11.53 7.54 -15.81
N ILE A 272 12.76 7.98 -16.04
CA ILE A 272 13.78 7.98 -14.99
C ILE A 272 13.36 8.99 -13.91
N SER A 273 13.58 8.64 -12.65
CA SER A 273 13.24 9.51 -11.52
C SER A 273 14.13 10.75 -11.52
N TRP A 274 13.52 11.91 -11.32
CA TRP A 274 14.22 13.21 -11.28
C TRP A 274 14.93 13.64 -12.56
N ASP A 275 14.86 12.84 -13.61
CA ASP A 275 15.40 13.13 -14.93
C ASP A 275 14.40 13.95 -15.76
N ILE A 276 14.96 14.91 -16.49
CA ILE A 276 14.27 15.80 -17.43
C ILE A 276 14.97 15.87 -18.80
N GLU A 277 15.93 15.00 -19.07
CA GLU A 277 16.62 14.95 -20.36
C GLU A 277 16.21 13.71 -21.15
N THR A 278 16.15 12.56 -20.46
CA THR A 278 15.87 11.28 -21.10
C THR A 278 14.42 11.20 -21.59
N PRO A 279 14.18 10.90 -22.89
CA PRO A 279 12.84 10.69 -23.40
C PRO A 279 12.10 9.59 -22.64
N GLY A 280 10.85 9.86 -22.24
CA GLY A 280 10.00 8.85 -21.61
C GLY A 280 9.56 7.76 -22.60
N LEU A 281 9.13 6.60 -22.09
CA LEU A 281 8.53 5.56 -22.93
C LEU A 281 7.03 5.49 -22.69
N ALA A 282 6.24 5.36 -23.76
CA ALA A 282 4.83 5.01 -23.70
C ALA A 282 4.62 3.67 -24.42
N ILE A 283 4.47 2.59 -23.65
CA ILE A 283 4.37 1.22 -24.17
C ILE A 283 2.89 0.87 -24.31
N PRO A 284 2.39 0.53 -25.52
CA PRO A 284 1.00 0.15 -25.74
C PRO A 284 0.67 -1.16 -25.03
N LEU A 285 -0.55 -1.25 -24.50
CA LEU A 285 -1.07 -2.41 -23.78
C LEU A 285 -2.39 -2.85 -24.40
N HIS A 286 -2.31 -3.89 -25.22
CA HIS A 286 -3.46 -4.54 -25.82
C HIS A 286 -4.09 -5.55 -24.84
N GLN A 287 -5.14 -6.21 -25.33
CA GLN A 287 -5.85 -7.23 -24.57
C GLN A 287 -4.96 -8.43 -24.25
N GLY A 288 -4.63 -8.63 -22.97
CA GLY A 288 -3.88 -9.79 -22.49
C GLY A 288 -2.38 -9.56 -22.32
N ASP A 289 -1.85 -8.41 -22.75
CA ASP A 289 -0.43 -8.10 -22.61
C ASP A 289 0.00 -8.06 -21.14
N CYS A 290 1.19 -8.59 -20.88
CA CYS A 290 1.83 -8.57 -19.58
C CYS A 290 3.09 -7.74 -19.59
N TYR A 291 3.33 -6.95 -18.55
CA TYR A 291 4.61 -6.28 -18.36
C TYR A 291 5.16 -6.49 -16.96
N PHE A 292 6.48 -6.40 -16.84
CA PHE A 292 7.23 -6.69 -15.63
C PHE A 292 8.18 -5.54 -15.33
N MET A 293 8.18 -5.08 -14.09
CA MET A 293 9.19 -4.17 -13.53
C MET A 293 10.11 -5.00 -12.64
N LEU A 294 11.39 -5.10 -13.00
CA LEU A 294 12.33 -6.01 -12.36
C LEU A 294 13.32 -5.28 -11.45
N ASP A 295 13.77 -5.98 -10.40
CA ASP A 295 14.85 -5.53 -9.50
C ASP A 295 14.62 -4.09 -8.98
N ASP A 296 15.58 -3.19 -9.15
CA ASP A 296 15.50 -1.81 -8.67
C ASP A 296 14.72 -0.87 -9.59
N PHE A 297 14.04 -1.38 -10.62
CA PHE A 297 13.37 -0.52 -11.61
C PHE A 297 12.31 0.38 -10.97
N ASN A 298 11.48 -0.14 -10.06
CA ASN A 298 10.48 0.67 -9.35
C ASN A 298 11.11 1.74 -8.44
N ALA A 299 12.37 1.59 -8.00
CA ALA A 299 13.06 2.60 -7.20
C ALA A 299 13.73 3.67 -8.06
N THR A 300 14.31 3.27 -9.20
CA THR A 300 15.07 4.14 -10.11
C THR A 300 14.17 4.89 -11.09
N HIS A 301 13.01 4.34 -11.42
CA HIS A 301 12.06 4.89 -12.38
C HIS A 301 10.69 5.15 -11.75
N GLN A 302 9.96 6.07 -12.36
CA GLN A 302 8.55 6.29 -12.09
C GLN A 302 7.74 5.73 -13.24
N HIS A 303 6.52 5.28 -12.92
CA HIS A 303 5.58 4.84 -13.93
C HIS A 303 4.22 5.53 -13.78
N CYS A 304 3.49 5.63 -14.88
CA CYS A 304 2.12 6.11 -14.93
C CYS A 304 1.27 5.19 -15.81
N VAL A 305 -0.06 5.32 -15.70
CA VAL A 305 -0.99 4.59 -16.56
C VAL A 305 -1.72 5.60 -17.42
N LEU A 306 -1.50 5.52 -18.73
CA LEU A 306 -2.11 6.39 -19.72
C LEU A 306 -3.43 5.75 -20.19
N ALA A 307 -4.50 6.52 -20.10
CA ALA A 307 -5.84 6.04 -20.42
C ALA A 307 -6.05 5.97 -21.94
N GLY A 308 -6.61 4.85 -22.38
CA GLY A 308 -7.24 4.70 -23.68
C GLY A 308 -8.69 5.19 -23.67
N SER A 309 -9.46 4.83 -24.70
CA SER A 309 -10.88 5.16 -24.84
C SER A 309 -11.81 4.13 -24.20
N GLN A 310 -11.41 2.86 -24.19
CA GLN A 310 -12.22 1.75 -23.72
C GLN A 310 -12.02 1.42 -22.23
N PRO A 311 -12.98 0.74 -21.57
CA PRO A 311 -12.77 0.22 -20.23
C PRO A 311 -11.58 -0.74 -20.18
N ARG A 312 -10.86 -0.75 -19.06
CA ARG A 312 -9.70 -1.63 -18.88
C ARG A 312 -9.57 -2.11 -17.45
N PHE A 313 -9.22 -3.38 -17.33
CA PHE A 313 -8.78 -4.00 -16.10
C PHE A 313 -7.26 -4.19 -16.09
N SER A 314 -6.69 -4.33 -14.89
CA SER A 314 -5.37 -4.94 -14.73
C SER A 314 -5.24 -5.67 -13.41
N SER A 315 -4.35 -6.67 -13.37
CA SER A 315 -3.93 -7.37 -12.14
C SER A 315 -2.47 -7.05 -11.90
N THR A 316 -2.15 -6.32 -10.83
CA THR A 316 -0.77 -5.92 -10.49
C THR A 316 -0.24 -6.73 -9.31
N HIS A 317 0.51 -7.79 -9.60
CA HIS A 317 1.07 -8.74 -8.66
C HIS A 317 2.34 -8.19 -7.99
N ARG A 318 2.40 -8.30 -6.66
CA ARG A 318 3.36 -7.59 -5.81
C ARG A 318 3.90 -8.50 -4.72
N VAL A 319 5.15 -8.27 -4.33
CA VAL A 319 5.69 -8.75 -3.06
C VAL A 319 5.54 -7.62 -2.04
N ALA A 320 4.36 -7.53 -1.43
CA ALA A 320 4.09 -6.53 -0.41
C ALA A 320 5.04 -6.72 0.78
N GLU A 321 5.59 -5.62 1.31
CA GLU A 321 6.39 -5.67 2.54
C GLU A 321 5.44 -5.79 3.75
N CYS A 322 5.11 -7.04 4.08
CA CYS A 322 4.16 -7.36 5.13
C CYS A 322 4.81 -7.76 6.47
N SER A 323 6.09 -7.46 6.74
CA SER A 323 6.73 -7.79 8.02
C SER A 323 5.97 -7.27 9.24
N THR A 324 5.33 -6.10 9.11
CA THR A 324 4.40 -5.52 10.11
C THR A 324 2.97 -5.39 9.57
N GLY A 325 2.64 -6.15 8.54
CA GLY A 325 1.43 -6.00 7.73
C GLY A 325 0.55 -7.25 7.65
N THR A 326 0.76 -8.24 8.53
CA THR A 326 -0.05 -9.47 8.59
C THR A 326 -0.88 -9.56 9.87
N LEU A 327 -2.02 -10.26 9.79
CA LEU A 327 -2.88 -10.51 10.94
C LEU A 327 -2.12 -11.20 12.07
N ASP A 328 -1.33 -12.22 11.75
CA ASP A 328 -0.52 -12.95 12.73
C ASP A 328 0.46 -12.04 13.47
N TYR A 329 1.12 -11.13 12.74
CA TYR A 329 2.00 -10.13 13.33
C TYR A 329 1.25 -9.27 14.36
N ILE A 330 0.13 -8.66 13.97
CA ILE A 330 -0.57 -7.74 14.89
C ILE A 330 -1.23 -8.48 16.06
N LEU A 331 -1.68 -9.73 15.87
CA LEU A 331 -2.18 -10.55 16.96
C LEU A 331 -1.05 -10.89 17.95
N GLN A 332 0.15 -11.23 17.46
CA GLN A 332 1.32 -11.46 18.32
C GLN A 332 1.72 -10.20 19.07
N ARG A 333 1.70 -9.04 18.42
CA ARG A 333 1.93 -7.73 19.06
C ARG A 333 0.90 -7.48 20.15
N CYS A 334 -0.38 -7.65 19.86
CA CYS A 334 -1.43 -7.49 20.86
C CYS A 334 -1.28 -8.44 22.04
N GLN A 335 -0.94 -9.70 21.79
CA GLN A 335 -0.67 -10.70 22.82
C GLN A 335 0.50 -10.26 23.72
N LEU A 336 1.58 -9.74 23.14
CA LEU A 336 2.72 -9.21 23.89
C LEU A 336 2.30 -8.05 24.82
N ALA A 337 1.49 -7.11 24.34
CA ALA A 337 1.02 -6.00 25.18
C ALA A 337 0.14 -6.48 26.35
N VAL A 338 -0.78 -7.43 26.11
CA VAL A 338 -1.67 -7.92 27.17
C VAL A 338 -0.99 -8.87 28.16
N GLN A 339 0.22 -9.36 27.89
CA GLN A 339 0.98 -10.16 28.86
C GLN A 339 1.26 -9.40 30.15
N ASN A 340 1.32 -8.05 30.10
CA ASN A 340 1.49 -7.22 31.31
C ASN A 340 0.24 -7.16 32.19
N ILE A 341 -0.89 -7.74 31.78
CA ILE A 341 -2.10 -7.86 32.60
C ILE A 341 -1.95 -9.06 33.54
N ARG A 342 -2.32 -8.92 34.83
CA ARG A 342 -2.41 -10.05 35.77
C ARG A 342 -3.61 -10.93 35.43
N ASP A 343 -3.45 -12.23 35.56
CA ASP A 343 -4.46 -13.24 35.19
C ASP A 343 -5.62 -13.35 36.21
N ASP A 344 -5.79 -12.35 37.08
CA ASP A 344 -6.83 -12.37 38.11
C ASP A 344 -8.21 -12.05 37.52
N VAL A 345 -9.22 -12.69 38.13
CA VAL A 345 -10.63 -12.82 37.71
C VAL A 345 -11.21 -11.56 37.05
N ASP A 346 -11.98 -11.78 35.98
CA ASP A 346 -12.67 -10.84 35.07
C ASP A 346 -13.69 -9.90 35.77
N ASN A 347 -13.24 -9.13 36.77
CA ASN A 347 -14.04 -8.18 37.55
C ASN A 347 -14.05 -6.77 36.94
N GLY A 348 -13.57 -6.60 35.71
CA GLY A 348 -13.51 -5.30 35.02
C GLY A 348 -12.31 -4.44 35.38
N ASP A 349 -11.76 -4.56 36.59
CA ASP A 349 -10.54 -3.86 37.02
C ASP A 349 -9.28 -4.60 36.54
N VAL A 350 -8.51 -3.95 35.66
CA VAL A 350 -7.23 -4.47 35.16
C VAL A 350 -6.11 -4.10 36.12
N SER A 351 -5.36 -5.09 36.60
CA SER A 351 -4.12 -4.88 37.35
C SER A 351 -2.91 -5.30 36.52
N LEU A 352 -1.82 -4.53 36.63
CA LEU A 352 -0.61 -4.74 35.83
C LEU A 352 0.47 -5.51 36.60
N LYS A 353 1.27 -6.29 35.87
CA LYS A 353 2.41 -7.05 36.39
C LYS A 353 3.61 -6.13 36.64
N SER A 354 3.87 -5.20 35.72
CA SER A 354 5.00 -4.26 35.75
C SER A 354 4.58 -2.84 35.35
N PHE A 355 5.19 -1.86 36.02
CA PHE A 355 5.13 -0.44 35.69
C PHE A 355 6.49 0.09 35.19
N GLU A 356 7.39 -0.80 34.78
CA GLU A 356 8.67 -0.39 34.20
C GLU A 356 8.46 0.47 32.93
N PRO A 357 9.17 1.60 32.77
CA PRO A 357 8.95 2.54 31.67
C PRO A 357 9.01 1.89 30.27
N ALA A 358 9.91 0.94 30.06
CA ALA A 358 10.05 0.23 28.79
C ALA A 358 8.82 -0.64 28.45
N VAL A 359 8.25 -1.31 29.46
CA VAL A 359 7.06 -2.15 29.31
C VAL A 359 5.82 -1.30 29.06
N LEU A 360 5.66 -0.20 29.80
CA LEU A 360 4.56 0.74 29.59
C LEU A 360 4.61 1.37 28.20
N LYS A 361 5.80 1.84 27.79
CA LYS A 361 6.01 2.39 26.46
C LYS A 361 5.62 1.38 25.37
N GLN A 362 6.09 0.14 25.46
CA GLN A 362 5.78 -0.91 24.49
C GLN A 362 4.27 -1.21 24.43
N GLY A 363 3.59 -1.29 25.57
CA GLY A 363 2.15 -1.50 25.63
C GLY A 363 1.37 -0.39 24.92
N GLU A 364 1.72 0.87 25.19
CA GLU A 364 1.05 2.04 24.59
C GLU A 364 1.39 2.22 23.10
N GLU A 365 2.58 1.80 22.65
CA GLU A 365 2.96 1.74 21.23
C GLU A 365 2.11 0.73 20.47
N ILE A 366 1.99 -0.50 20.98
CA ILE A 366 1.16 -1.56 20.39
C ILE A 366 -0.32 -1.14 20.39
N HIS A 367 -0.76 -0.46 21.45
CA HIS A 367 -2.13 0.06 21.54
C HIS A 367 -2.43 1.06 20.40
N ASN A 368 -1.50 1.99 20.13
CA ASN A 368 -1.62 2.89 18.98
C ASN A 368 -1.59 2.13 17.65
N GLU A 369 -0.71 1.15 17.53
CA GLU A 369 -0.54 0.36 16.31
C GLU A 369 -1.84 -0.37 15.92
N VAL A 370 -2.46 -1.12 16.84
CA VAL A 370 -3.73 -1.81 16.56
C VAL A 370 -4.88 -0.83 16.30
N GLU A 371 -4.91 0.32 16.98
CA GLU A 371 -5.96 1.32 16.76
C GLU A 371 -5.87 1.96 15.36
N PHE A 372 -4.69 2.45 14.98
CA PHE A 372 -4.53 3.32 13.81
C PHE A 372 -4.06 2.62 12.54
N GLU A 373 -3.31 1.52 12.66
CA GLU A 373 -2.84 0.77 11.49
C GLU A 373 -3.79 -0.37 11.10
N TRP A 374 -4.72 -0.76 11.98
CA TRP A 374 -5.63 -1.88 11.77
C TRP A 374 -7.10 -1.48 11.86
N LEU A 375 -7.60 -1.19 13.07
CA LEU A 375 -9.04 -0.97 13.30
C LEU A 375 -9.57 0.23 12.50
N ARG A 376 -8.97 1.41 12.67
CA ARG A 376 -9.43 2.60 11.96
C ARG A 376 -9.20 2.52 10.45
N GLN A 377 -8.11 1.86 10.00
CA GLN A 377 -7.90 1.62 8.57
C GLN A 377 -9.01 0.74 8.00
N PHE A 378 -9.37 -0.36 8.67
CA PHE A 378 -10.40 -1.28 8.22
C PHE A 378 -11.78 -0.61 8.18
N TRP A 379 -12.23 -0.04 9.30
CA TRP A 379 -13.56 0.56 9.41
C TRP A 379 -13.73 1.84 8.57
N PHE A 380 -12.64 2.57 8.32
CA PHE A 380 -12.67 3.71 7.40
C PHE A 380 -13.08 3.33 5.96
N GLN A 381 -12.90 2.07 5.59
CA GLN A 381 -13.26 1.57 4.26
C GLN A 381 -14.71 1.06 4.21
N GLY A 382 -15.46 1.22 5.31
CA GLY A 382 -16.84 0.77 5.45
C GLY A 382 -16.95 -0.76 5.40
N SER A 383 -18.12 -1.25 5.01
CA SER A 383 -18.42 -2.68 4.93
C SER A 383 -18.07 -3.31 3.57
N ARG A 384 -17.28 -2.62 2.73
CA ARG A 384 -17.02 -3.00 1.33
C ARG A 384 -16.48 -4.43 1.16
N TYR A 385 -15.62 -4.88 2.07
CA TYR A 385 -15.04 -6.21 2.03
C TYR A 385 -16.08 -7.31 2.29
N ARG A 386 -17.10 -7.04 3.11
CA ARG A 386 -18.19 -7.99 3.41
C ARG A 386 -19.02 -8.35 2.19
N LYS A 387 -18.96 -7.54 1.13
CA LYS A 387 -19.56 -7.89 -0.16
C LYS A 387 -18.87 -9.08 -0.82
N CYS A 388 -17.57 -9.26 -0.55
CA CYS A 388 -16.75 -10.30 -1.16
C CYS A 388 -16.52 -11.49 -0.22
N THR A 389 -16.24 -11.21 1.05
CA THR A 389 -15.84 -12.19 2.06
C THR A 389 -16.10 -11.68 3.46
N ASP A 390 -16.40 -12.57 4.39
CA ASP A 390 -16.48 -12.29 5.82
C ASP A 390 -15.17 -12.57 6.56
N TRP A 391 -14.09 -12.93 5.86
CA TRP A 391 -12.83 -13.42 6.46
C TRP A 391 -12.27 -12.47 7.54
N TRP A 392 -12.35 -11.16 7.33
CA TRP A 392 -11.84 -10.16 8.28
C TRP A 392 -12.80 -9.84 9.44
N CYS A 393 -14.04 -10.34 9.44
CA CYS A 393 -15.04 -10.02 10.47
C CYS A 393 -14.62 -10.50 11.87
N GLU A 394 -14.28 -11.79 12.02
CA GLU A 394 -13.83 -12.32 13.32
C GLU A 394 -12.45 -11.77 13.72
N PRO A 395 -11.43 -11.71 12.83
CA PRO A 395 -10.16 -11.05 13.11
C PRO A 395 -10.30 -9.62 13.63
N MET A 396 -11.13 -8.79 13.00
CA MET A 396 -11.33 -7.41 13.44
C MET A 396 -12.08 -7.32 14.78
N THR A 397 -13.03 -8.23 15.02
CA THR A 397 -13.70 -8.36 16.32
C THR A 397 -12.70 -8.74 17.41
N GLN A 398 -11.78 -9.67 17.13
CA GLN A 398 -10.72 -10.06 18.06
C GLN A 398 -9.75 -8.91 18.34
N LEU A 399 -9.30 -8.19 17.30
CA LEU A 399 -8.44 -7.02 17.46
C LEU A 399 -9.12 -5.92 18.27
N GLU A 400 -10.42 -5.67 18.06
CA GLU A 400 -11.18 -4.69 18.85
C GLU A 400 -11.32 -5.11 20.31
N ARG A 401 -11.53 -6.41 20.60
CA ARG A 401 -11.52 -6.94 21.98
C ARG A 401 -10.16 -6.75 22.65
N LEU A 402 -9.06 -7.01 21.94
CA LEU A 402 -7.70 -6.83 22.46
C LEU A 402 -7.39 -5.34 22.69
N TRP A 403 -7.73 -4.48 21.73
CA TRP A 403 -7.64 -3.03 21.85
C TRP A 403 -8.43 -2.51 23.06
N LYS A 404 -9.67 -3.00 23.27
CA LYS A 404 -10.49 -2.60 24.44
C LYS A 404 -9.85 -3.02 25.77
N LYS A 405 -9.12 -4.14 25.82
CA LYS A 405 -8.30 -4.49 27.00
C LYS A 405 -7.15 -3.49 27.19
N MET A 406 -6.53 -3.01 26.11
CA MET A 406 -5.46 -2.01 26.19
C MET A 406 -5.97 -0.63 26.64
N GLU A 407 -7.21 -0.24 26.32
CA GLU A 407 -7.84 0.95 26.93
C GLU A 407 -7.90 0.84 28.46
N ARG A 408 -8.20 -0.36 28.99
CA ARG A 408 -8.16 -0.62 30.45
C ARG A 408 -6.73 -0.61 31.00
N VAL A 409 -5.75 -1.10 30.23
CA VAL A 409 -4.32 -0.99 30.59
C VAL A 409 -3.93 0.48 30.74
N THR A 410 -4.24 1.32 29.74
CA THR A 410 -3.98 2.75 29.80
C THR A 410 -4.64 3.37 31.04
N ASN A 411 -5.89 3.02 31.35
CA ASN A 411 -6.56 3.50 32.56
C ASN A 411 -5.82 3.11 33.85
N ALA A 412 -5.38 1.86 33.98
CA ALA A 412 -4.61 1.40 35.13
C ALA A 412 -3.26 2.14 35.28
N VAL A 413 -2.59 2.43 34.16
CA VAL A 413 -1.37 3.26 34.17
C VAL A 413 -1.67 4.68 34.67
N LEU A 414 -2.76 5.28 34.20
CA LEU A 414 -3.16 6.63 34.65
C LEU A 414 -3.49 6.68 36.14
N GLN A 415 -4.17 5.64 36.66
CA GLN A 415 -4.45 5.51 38.09
C GLN A 415 -3.16 5.40 38.90
N GLU A 416 -2.19 4.59 38.46
CA GLU A 416 -0.91 4.45 39.14
C GLU A 416 -0.11 5.76 39.15
N VAL A 417 -0.05 6.48 38.02
CA VAL A 417 0.62 7.80 37.93
C VAL A 417 0.03 8.80 38.93
N LYS A 418 -1.29 8.75 39.14
CA LYS A 418 -2.03 9.61 40.06
C LYS A 418 -2.03 9.09 41.51
N ARG A 419 -1.49 7.90 41.79
CA ARG A 419 -1.51 7.30 43.11
C ARG A 419 -0.75 8.15 44.12
N GLU A 420 -1.41 8.44 45.25
CA GLU A 420 -0.77 9.07 46.39
C GLU A 420 0.35 8.15 46.94
N GLY A 421 1.51 8.74 47.26
CA GLY A 421 2.66 7.98 47.76
C GLY A 421 3.56 7.34 46.70
N LEU A 422 3.24 7.43 45.39
CA LEU A 422 4.20 7.05 44.34
C LEU A 422 5.40 8.02 44.35
N PRO A 423 6.66 7.53 44.42
CA PRO A 423 7.84 8.38 44.35
C PRO A 423 7.85 9.24 43.08
N VAL A 424 8.21 10.51 43.24
CA VAL A 424 8.16 11.51 42.15
C VAL A 424 9.06 11.11 40.97
N GLU A 425 10.22 10.52 41.23
CA GLU A 425 11.13 10.03 40.20
C GLU A 425 10.50 8.92 39.36
N GLN A 426 9.91 7.89 40.00
CA GLN A 426 9.21 6.81 39.32
C GLN A 426 8.02 7.35 38.51
N ARG A 427 7.24 8.28 39.07
CA ARG A 427 6.15 8.95 38.35
C ARG A 427 6.66 9.65 37.08
N ASN A 428 7.76 10.39 37.18
CA ASN A 428 8.35 11.12 36.05
C ASN A 428 8.87 10.18 34.96
N GLU A 429 9.46 9.05 35.33
CA GLU A 429 9.89 8.02 34.38
C GLU A 429 8.70 7.43 33.61
N MET A 430 7.62 7.08 34.31
CA MET A 430 6.38 6.59 33.70
C MET A 430 5.76 7.62 32.75
N LEU A 431 5.65 8.88 33.19
CA LEU A 431 5.13 9.99 32.38
C LEU A 431 5.97 10.21 31.11
N THR A 432 7.30 10.12 31.23
CA THR A 432 8.22 10.25 30.10
C THR A 432 8.03 9.13 29.08
N ALA A 433 7.74 7.91 29.54
CA ALA A 433 7.47 6.77 28.67
C ALA A 433 6.16 6.89 27.86
N ILE A 434 5.09 7.42 28.46
CA ILE A 434 3.74 7.32 27.87
C ILE A 434 3.20 8.62 27.26
N LEU A 435 3.61 9.80 27.74
CA LEU A 435 2.94 11.07 27.39
C LEU A 435 2.97 11.36 25.87
N ALA A 436 4.09 11.07 25.21
CA ALA A 436 4.22 11.25 23.76
C ALA A 436 3.28 10.32 22.97
N LEU A 437 3.06 9.10 23.47
CA LEU A 437 2.20 8.10 22.84
C LEU A 437 0.72 8.45 22.99
N LEU A 438 0.31 8.93 24.17
CA LEU A 438 -1.05 9.45 24.41
C LEU A 438 -1.33 10.72 23.60
N THR A 439 -0.34 11.61 23.50
CA THR A 439 -0.44 12.81 22.64
C THR A 439 -0.61 12.41 21.17
N THR A 440 0.12 11.38 20.72
CA THR A 440 -0.01 10.84 19.36
C THR A 440 -1.39 10.23 19.15
N ARG A 441 -1.87 9.42 20.10
CA ARG A 441 -3.22 8.83 20.08
C ARG A 441 -4.30 9.88 19.93
N GLN A 442 -4.24 10.94 20.75
CA GLN A 442 -5.20 12.04 20.68
C GLN A 442 -5.20 12.75 19.32
N ASN A 443 -4.00 13.05 18.78
CA ASN A 443 -3.87 13.68 17.48
C ASN A 443 -4.43 12.80 16.36
N LEU A 444 -4.12 11.51 16.37
CA LEU A 444 -4.60 10.56 15.36
C LEU A 444 -6.10 10.31 15.47
N ARG A 445 -6.68 10.19 16.68
CA ARG A 445 -8.14 10.10 16.88
C ARG A 445 -8.86 11.27 16.23
N ARG A 446 -8.39 12.50 16.47
CA ARG A 446 -8.93 13.71 15.85
C ARG A 446 -8.78 13.70 14.32
N GLU A 447 -7.62 13.28 13.81
CA GLU A 447 -7.39 13.18 12.36
C GLU A 447 -8.33 12.19 11.69
N TRP A 448 -8.48 10.99 12.25
CA TRP A 448 -9.35 9.94 11.71
C TRP A 448 -10.82 10.33 11.81
N GLN A 449 -11.26 10.92 12.92
CA GLN A 449 -12.61 11.43 13.07
C GLN A 449 -12.93 12.49 12.01
N ALA A 450 -12.02 13.44 11.78
CA ALA A 450 -12.17 14.44 10.72
C ALA A 450 -12.19 13.80 9.31
N ARG A 451 -11.33 12.80 9.06
CA ARG A 451 -11.27 12.05 7.79
C ARG A 451 -12.59 11.35 7.48
N CYS A 452 -13.19 10.66 8.46
CA CYS A 452 -14.49 10.01 8.31
C CYS A 452 -15.64 10.99 8.01
N GLN A 453 -15.49 12.25 8.41
CA GLN A 453 -16.54 13.26 8.32
C GLN A 453 -16.38 14.24 7.14
N THR A 454 -15.38 14.06 6.28
CA THR A 454 -15.20 14.94 5.12
C THR A 454 -16.39 14.89 4.16
N ARG A 455 -16.58 15.97 3.38
CA ARG A 455 -17.66 16.05 2.38
C ARG A 455 -17.59 14.90 1.37
N ILE A 456 -16.36 14.51 0.97
CA ILE A 456 -16.12 13.40 0.04
C ILE A 456 -16.50 12.06 0.69
N ALA A 457 -16.06 11.80 1.93
CA ALA A 457 -16.46 10.61 2.69
C ALA A 457 -17.99 10.48 2.80
N ARG A 458 -18.70 11.56 3.13
CA ARG A 458 -20.17 11.58 3.25
C ARG A 458 -20.90 11.34 1.93
N SER A 459 -20.25 11.60 0.80
CA SER A 459 -20.83 11.38 -0.54
C SER A 459 -20.77 9.92 -1.01
N LEU A 460 -20.03 9.06 -0.30
CA LEU A 460 -19.88 7.66 -0.67
C LEU A 460 -21.20 6.87 -0.48
N PRO A 461 -21.42 5.82 -1.29
CA PRO A 461 -22.49 4.85 -1.09
C PRO A 461 -22.48 4.25 0.32
N TRP A 462 -23.64 3.81 0.82
CA TRP A 462 -23.80 3.35 2.20
C TRP A 462 -22.88 2.19 2.58
N ASP A 463 -22.60 1.28 1.65
CA ASP A 463 -21.69 0.13 1.81
C ASP A 463 -20.21 0.51 1.82
N GLN A 464 -19.90 1.76 1.48
CA GLN A 464 -18.55 2.32 1.41
C GLN A 464 -18.35 3.52 2.35
N LYS A 465 -19.38 3.89 3.13
CA LYS A 465 -19.28 5.03 4.04
C LYS A 465 -18.23 4.73 5.11
N PRO A 466 -17.26 5.62 5.32
CA PRO A 466 -16.29 5.44 6.40
C PRO A 466 -16.96 5.39 7.76
N GLU A 467 -16.66 4.34 8.51
CA GLU A 467 -17.10 4.17 9.89
C GLU A 467 -15.97 4.64 10.81
N CYS A 468 -16.25 5.63 11.67
CA CYS A 468 -15.30 6.07 12.69
C CYS A 468 -15.35 5.08 13.85
N GLN A 469 -14.74 3.91 13.69
CA GLN A 469 -14.75 2.85 14.70
C GLN A 469 -13.30 2.44 15.08
N PRO A 470 -13.01 2.22 16.38
CA PRO A 470 -13.89 2.41 17.54
C PRO A 470 -14.17 3.89 17.87
N TYR A 471 -15.37 4.17 18.36
CA TYR A 471 -15.83 5.48 18.85
C TYR A 471 -16.91 5.29 19.92
N TRP A 472 -16.92 6.18 20.91
CA TRP A 472 -17.89 6.20 22.00
C TRP A 472 -18.07 7.63 22.50
N GLU A 473 -19.23 7.90 23.09
CA GLU A 473 -19.55 9.17 23.73
C GLU A 473 -18.97 9.23 25.15
N GLN A 474 -18.86 10.44 25.71
CA GLN A 474 -18.23 10.67 27.02
C GLN A 474 -18.88 9.88 28.17
N ASP A 475 -20.18 9.62 28.08
CA ASP A 475 -20.97 8.95 29.12
C ASP A 475 -21.10 7.43 28.92
N ASP A 476 -20.35 6.81 27.99
CA ASP A 476 -20.40 5.36 27.76
C ASP A 476 -19.76 4.59 28.94
N PRO A 477 -20.54 3.87 29.77
CA PRO A 477 -20.02 3.18 30.95
C PRO A 477 -19.21 1.93 30.60
N SER A 478 -19.24 1.49 29.33
CA SER A 478 -18.52 0.31 28.87
C SER A 478 -17.05 0.59 28.56
N MET A 479 -16.66 1.88 28.54
CA MET A 479 -15.31 2.34 28.22
C MET A 479 -14.67 3.02 29.44
N PRO A 480 -13.41 2.68 29.80
CA PRO A 480 -12.78 3.18 31.02
C PRO A 480 -12.19 4.60 30.87
N LEU A 481 -12.02 5.07 29.63
CA LEU A 481 -11.42 6.35 29.30
C LEU A 481 -12.28 7.09 28.28
N PRO A 482 -12.24 8.43 28.25
CA PRO A 482 -12.90 9.20 27.20
C PRO A 482 -12.23 8.94 25.85
N PHE A 483 -13.01 9.04 24.76
CA PHE A 483 -12.44 9.04 23.40
C PHE A 483 -11.47 10.20 23.20
N ASP A 484 -11.88 11.40 23.62
CA ASP A 484 -11.06 12.61 23.62
C ASP A 484 -10.14 12.64 24.85
N LEU A 485 -8.83 12.51 24.61
CA LEU A 485 -7.80 12.50 25.63
C LEU A 485 -7.19 13.88 25.90
N THR A 486 -7.79 14.98 25.40
CA THR A 486 -7.23 16.34 25.54
C THR A 486 -6.95 16.71 26.99
N ASP A 487 -7.92 16.50 27.88
CA ASP A 487 -7.79 16.83 29.30
C ASP A 487 -6.78 15.92 29.99
N VAL A 488 -6.83 14.61 29.69
CA VAL A 488 -5.87 13.61 30.21
C VAL A 488 -4.44 13.99 29.84
N VAL A 489 -4.17 14.30 28.58
CA VAL A 489 -2.83 14.68 28.11
C VAL A 489 -2.37 15.99 28.76
N SER A 490 -3.27 16.95 28.95
CA SER A 490 -2.95 18.24 29.58
C SER A 490 -2.59 18.05 31.06
N GLU A 491 -3.39 17.30 31.81
CA GLU A 491 -3.16 16.99 33.22
C GLU A 491 -1.84 16.25 33.45
N LEU A 492 -1.53 15.24 32.62
CA LEU A 492 -0.24 14.53 32.70
C LEU A 492 0.94 15.45 32.37
N GLY A 493 0.76 16.38 31.44
CA GLY A 493 1.74 17.42 31.12
C GLY A 493 2.03 18.31 32.33
N GLU A 494 0.99 18.78 33.02
CA GLU A 494 1.10 19.59 34.23
C GLU A 494 1.78 18.81 35.36
N LEU A 495 1.36 17.56 35.62
CA LEU A 495 1.96 16.69 36.63
C LEU A 495 3.47 16.49 36.40
N ARG A 496 3.90 16.36 35.15
CA ARG A 496 5.33 16.26 34.80
C ARG A 496 6.08 17.55 35.12
N THR A 497 5.49 18.71 34.84
CA THR A 497 6.14 20.01 35.11
C THR A 497 6.20 20.35 36.60
N ALA A 498 5.15 20.02 37.37
CA ALA A 498 5.11 20.22 38.82
C ALA A 498 6.14 19.36 39.57
N SER A 499 6.59 18.28 38.95
CA SER A 499 7.54 17.30 39.47
C SER A 499 9.00 17.55 39.03
N GLY A 500 9.26 18.61 38.27
CA GLY A 500 10.62 19.02 37.85
C GLY A 500 11.35 19.84 38.92
N PRO A 501 12.69 19.95 38.86
CA PRO A 501 13.44 20.75 39.83
C PRO A 501 12.99 22.22 39.79
N ARG A 502 12.57 22.76 40.94
CA ARG A 502 12.34 24.20 41.08
C ARG A 502 13.66 24.94 40.79
N PRO A 503 13.65 26.03 40.01
CA PRO A 503 14.85 26.82 39.82
C PRO A 503 15.33 27.34 41.19
N PRO A 504 16.65 27.38 41.44
CA PRO A 504 17.17 27.91 42.69
C PRO A 504 16.77 29.38 42.81
N THR A 505 16.14 29.72 43.93
CA THR A 505 15.79 31.09 44.32
C THR A 505 17.00 31.91 44.69
#